data_AF-A0A5P1F8N3-F1
#
_entry.id   AF-A0A5P1F8N3-F1
#
_cell.length_a   1.000
_cell.length_b   1.000
_cell.length_c   1.000
_cell.angle_alpha   90.00
_cell.angle_beta   90.00
_cell.angle_gamma   90.00
#
_symmetry.space_group_name_H-M   'P 1'
#
loop_
_entity.id
_entity.type
_entity.pdbx_description
1 polymer ?
#
loop_
_entity_poly.entity_id
_entity_poly.type
_entity_poly.pdbx_seq_one_letter_code
_entity_poly.pdbx_strand_id
1 'polypeptide(L)'
;MYAAKLDGEGAAMYDAAVALSGSMIELGIAIGGKDSLLMAPCVSGEVVKAPGNIVISTYVTCPDITLTVTPDLKLGNNGVLLHIDPGKGKRRLGCSALAQAFGQVGDECPDLDDVPYLKKVFETTQELLSKQLTSAGHDTTDGGIIVTVLEMAYAGNCGVQLNMSTRGYSILETLFAEELGLVLEISLGNLDAVRQKLKSSGISADIIGKVTELPIIELSVDGTLQLKEETAHLRDQWEETSFQLEGLQSLASCIKSEKEGLKTRVAPWWELSFSPKSTDSIVMAAKVKPKAAIIREEGSNGDREMSAALYAAGFEP
;
A
#
# COMPACT_ATOMS: atom_id res chain seq x y z
N MET A 1 14.14 14.91 -9.88
CA MET A 1 15.31 14.40 -10.63
C MET A 1 15.04 14.62 -12.11
N TYR A 2 15.89 15.36 -12.80
CA TYR A 2 15.67 15.75 -14.20
C TYR A 2 16.98 15.76 -14.98
N ALA A 3 16.90 15.66 -16.31
CA ALA A 3 18.01 15.93 -17.21
C ALA A 3 17.95 17.39 -17.70
N ALA A 4 17.97 18.36 -16.77
CA ALA A 4 17.53 19.75 -17.00
C ALA A 4 18.27 20.52 -18.10
N LYS A 5 19.43 20.03 -18.56
CA LYS A 5 20.22 20.62 -19.65
C LYS A 5 19.84 20.11 -21.04
N LEU A 6 19.01 19.08 -21.13
CA LEU A 6 18.48 18.58 -22.40
C LEU A 6 17.26 19.40 -22.82
N ASP A 7 17.03 19.45 -24.12
CA ASP A 7 15.95 20.25 -24.70
C ASP A 7 14.59 19.85 -24.11
N GLY A 8 13.83 20.86 -23.66
CA GLY A 8 12.49 20.70 -23.08
C GLY A 8 12.45 20.33 -21.59
N GLU A 9 13.46 19.64 -21.06
CA GLU A 9 13.45 19.12 -19.69
C GLU A 9 13.41 20.23 -18.63
N GLY A 10 14.06 21.37 -18.88
CA GLY A 10 14.00 22.52 -17.98
C GLY A 10 12.60 23.13 -17.88
N ALA A 11 11.83 23.15 -18.97
CA ALA A 11 10.45 23.63 -18.98
C ALA A 11 9.53 22.62 -18.29
N ALA A 12 9.66 21.33 -18.61
CA ALA A 12 8.90 20.26 -17.95
C ALA A 12 9.13 20.22 -16.43
N MET A 13 10.37 20.44 -15.99
CA MET A 13 10.69 20.56 -14.56
C MET A 13 10.01 21.76 -13.91
N TYR A 14 9.98 22.92 -14.59
CA TYR A 14 9.30 24.12 -14.09
C TYR A 14 7.79 23.88 -13.97
N ASP A 15 7.16 23.31 -15.00
CA ASP A 15 5.72 23.02 -15.00
C ASP A 15 5.36 22.03 -13.89
N ALA A 16 6.16 20.98 -13.70
CA ALA A 16 5.96 20.02 -12.63
C ALA A 16 6.13 20.65 -11.24
N ALA A 17 7.09 21.58 -11.06
CA ALA A 17 7.26 22.30 -9.81
C ALA A 17 6.09 23.25 -9.51
N VAL A 18 5.55 23.93 -10.54
CA VAL A 18 4.37 24.79 -10.41
C VAL A 18 3.13 23.96 -10.06
N ALA A 19 2.90 22.85 -10.76
CA ALA A 19 1.79 21.93 -10.50
C ALA A 19 1.87 21.35 -9.08
N LEU A 20 3.04 20.86 -8.67
CA LEU A 20 3.28 20.36 -7.32
C LEU A 20 3.01 21.45 -6.27
N SER A 21 3.53 22.65 -6.46
CA SER A 21 3.28 23.76 -5.53
C SER A 21 1.80 24.10 -5.42
N GLY A 22 1.08 24.15 -6.54
CA GLY A 22 -0.38 24.42 -6.56
C GLY A 22 -1.14 23.38 -5.75
N SER A 23 -0.96 22.10 -6.08
CA SER A 23 -1.63 20.99 -5.40
C SER A 23 -1.31 20.94 -3.91
N MET A 24 -0.06 21.16 -3.51
CA MET A 24 0.35 21.12 -2.11
C MET A 24 -0.22 22.27 -1.29
N ILE A 25 -0.34 23.47 -1.88
CA ILE A 25 -1.02 24.61 -1.24
C ILE A 25 -2.49 24.30 -0.98
N GLU A 26 -3.19 23.71 -1.96
CA GLU A 26 -4.60 23.34 -1.80
C GLU A 26 -4.82 22.23 -0.76
N LEU A 27 -3.92 21.24 -0.74
CA LEU A 27 -3.94 20.19 0.29
C LEU A 27 -3.61 20.75 1.68
N GLY A 28 -2.80 21.81 1.75
CA GLY A 28 -2.28 22.38 2.99
C GLY A 28 -1.03 21.66 3.49
N ILE A 29 -0.22 21.11 2.57
CA ILE A 29 0.98 20.32 2.87
C ILE A 29 2.20 21.20 2.60
N ALA A 30 3.07 21.35 3.61
CA ALA A 30 4.35 22.04 3.44
C ALA A 30 5.34 21.14 2.70
N ILE A 31 6.08 21.72 1.76
CA ILE A 31 7.10 21.00 0.98
C ILE A 31 8.52 21.49 1.31
N GLY A 32 9.44 20.54 1.36
CA GLY A 32 10.89 20.74 1.34
C GLY A 32 11.51 19.67 0.46
N GLY A 33 12.78 19.82 0.06
CA GLY A 33 13.37 18.82 -0.82
C GLY A 33 14.80 19.08 -1.24
N LYS A 34 15.22 18.30 -2.24
CA LYS A 34 16.53 18.31 -2.87
C LYS A 34 16.35 18.02 -4.36
N ASP A 35 17.23 18.56 -5.18
CA ASP A 35 17.28 18.30 -6.62
C ASP A 35 18.50 17.47 -7.05
N SER A 36 18.37 16.86 -8.23
CA SER A 36 19.44 16.25 -9.01
C SER A 36 19.11 16.45 -10.49
N LEU A 37 19.99 17.17 -11.20
CA LEU A 37 19.66 17.79 -12.49
C LEU A 37 20.48 17.25 -13.68
N LEU A 38 21.28 16.20 -13.47
CA LEU A 38 22.17 15.62 -14.48
C LEU A 38 21.83 14.15 -14.78
N MET A 39 20.54 13.82 -14.87
CA MET A 39 20.04 12.45 -15.05
C MET A 39 20.07 11.96 -16.51
N ALA A 40 21.21 12.16 -17.19
CA ALA A 40 21.42 11.75 -18.58
C ALA A 40 22.87 11.28 -18.81
N PRO A 41 23.26 10.09 -18.31
CA PRO A 41 24.56 9.52 -18.61
C PRO A 41 24.74 9.27 -20.11
N CYS A 42 25.98 9.43 -20.59
CA CYS A 42 26.39 9.03 -21.93
C CYS A 42 27.27 7.78 -21.81
N VAL A 43 26.83 6.68 -22.43
CA VAL A 43 27.53 5.39 -22.42
C VAL A 43 27.84 5.00 -23.86
N SER A 44 29.11 4.82 -24.19
CA SER A 44 29.56 4.45 -25.55
C SER A 44 29.05 5.39 -26.67
N GLY A 45 28.84 6.67 -26.35
CA GLY A 45 28.33 7.69 -27.29
C GLY A 45 26.80 7.80 -27.36
N GLU A 46 26.06 6.92 -26.65
CA GLU A 46 24.60 6.97 -26.54
C GLU A 46 24.20 7.68 -25.25
N VAL A 47 23.27 8.64 -25.37
CA VAL A 47 22.70 9.35 -24.21
C VAL A 47 21.48 8.59 -23.72
N VAL A 48 21.56 8.06 -22.50
CA VAL A 48 20.43 7.42 -21.82
C VAL A 48 19.78 8.45 -20.90
N LYS A 49 18.64 9.00 -21.33
CA LYS A 49 17.90 10.03 -20.57
C LYS A 49 16.90 9.37 -19.61
N ALA A 50 17.01 9.68 -18.32
CA ALA A 50 15.94 9.31 -17.37
C ALA A 50 14.71 10.22 -17.56
N PRO A 51 13.48 9.71 -17.40
CA PRO A 51 12.30 10.56 -17.36
C PRO A 51 12.37 11.55 -16.19
N GLY A 52 11.66 12.66 -16.32
CA GLY A 52 11.42 13.56 -15.19
C GLY A 52 10.78 12.78 -14.04
N ASN A 53 11.41 12.78 -12.88
CA ASN A 53 11.01 11.94 -11.76
C ASN A 53 10.93 12.76 -10.46
N ILE A 54 9.74 12.82 -9.88
CA ILE A 54 9.47 13.42 -8.58
C ILE A 54 9.16 12.28 -7.60
N VAL A 55 9.96 12.19 -6.54
CA VAL A 55 9.71 11.29 -5.42
C VAL A 55 9.22 12.12 -4.26
N ILE A 56 8.02 11.79 -3.75
CA ILE A 56 7.40 12.48 -2.61
C ILE A 56 7.47 11.56 -1.40
N SER A 57 8.05 12.04 -0.31
CA SER A 57 8.02 11.37 0.99
C SER A 57 7.18 12.20 1.96
N THR A 58 6.10 11.62 2.46
CA THR A 58 5.14 12.31 3.34
C THR A 58 5.40 11.93 4.79
N TYR A 59 5.45 12.94 5.67
CA TYR A 59 5.63 12.76 7.11
C TYR A 59 4.44 13.37 7.85
N VAL A 60 3.88 12.61 8.79
CA VAL A 60 2.66 12.95 9.52
C VAL A 60 2.75 12.37 10.93
N THR A 61 2.19 13.08 11.90
CA THR A 61 2.00 12.53 13.25
C THR A 61 0.91 11.46 13.21
N CYS A 62 1.17 10.28 13.77
CA CYS A 62 0.17 9.23 13.95
C CYS A 62 -0.32 9.27 15.41
N PRO A 63 -1.52 9.82 15.71
CA PRO A 63 -1.99 9.95 17.09
C PRO A 63 -2.26 8.61 17.78
N ASP A 64 -2.66 7.60 16.99
CA ASP A 64 -2.92 6.25 17.46
C ASP A 64 -2.46 5.22 16.41
N ILE A 65 -1.33 4.57 16.69
CA ILE A 65 -0.74 3.56 15.80
C ILE A 65 -1.59 2.28 15.72
N THR A 66 -2.46 2.03 16.71
CA THR A 66 -3.27 0.80 16.79
C THR A 66 -4.45 0.78 15.81
N LEU A 67 -4.81 1.93 15.25
CA LEU A 67 -5.86 2.09 14.25
C LEU A 67 -5.36 1.98 12.81
N THR A 68 -4.05 1.73 12.62
CA THR A 68 -3.45 1.55 11.30
C THR A 68 -4.01 0.30 10.65
N VAL A 69 -4.54 0.44 9.43
CA VAL A 69 -4.94 -0.69 8.59
C VAL A 69 -3.85 -0.99 7.56
N THR A 70 -3.81 -2.24 7.14
CA THR A 70 -2.88 -2.74 6.12
C THR A 70 -3.69 -3.39 4.98
N PRO A 71 -3.05 -3.84 3.89
CA PRO A 71 -3.72 -4.62 2.84
C PRO A 71 -4.26 -5.99 3.29
N ASP A 72 -3.92 -6.45 4.51
CA ASP A 72 -4.28 -7.75 5.08
C ASP A 72 -5.80 -7.95 5.24
N LEU A 73 -6.43 -8.57 4.23
CA LEU A 73 -7.84 -8.95 4.26
C LEU A 73 -8.10 -9.99 5.36
N LYS A 74 -9.02 -9.69 6.28
CA LYS A 74 -9.17 -10.49 7.50
C LYS A 74 -10.61 -10.83 7.90
N LEU A 75 -11.61 -10.41 7.12
CA LEU A 75 -13.02 -10.66 7.45
C LEU A 75 -13.61 -11.91 6.81
N GLY A 76 -12.87 -12.61 5.95
CA GLY A 76 -13.35 -13.80 5.25
C GLY A 76 -14.69 -13.53 4.54
N ASN A 77 -15.66 -14.44 4.68
CA ASN A 77 -16.98 -14.31 4.01
C ASN A 77 -17.82 -13.10 4.47
N ASN A 78 -17.39 -12.37 5.51
CA ASN A 78 -18.03 -11.15 6.00
C ASN A 78 -17.41 -9.85 5.40
N GLY A 79 -16.33 -9.97 4.62
CA GLY A 79 -15.63 -8.84 4.02
C GLY A 79 -16.21 -8.42 2.67
N VAL A 80 -16.50 -7.13 2.52
CA VAL A 80 -16.92 -6.48 1.27
C VAL A 80 -15.86 -5.49 0.83
N LEU A 81 -15.53 -5.50 -0.46
CA LEU A 81 -14.54 -4.60 -1.05
C LEU A 81 -15.22 -3.39 -1.67
N LEU A 82 -14.90 -2.20 -1.15
CA LEU A 82 -15.33 -0.90 -1.68
C LEU A 82 -14.19 -0.21 -2.39
N HIS A 83 -14.41 0.20 -3.64
CA HIS A 83 -13.48 1.04 -4.39
C HIS A 83 -13.94 2.50 -4.38
N ILE A 84 -13.03 3.41 -4.01
CA ILE A 84 -13.19 4.85 -4.10
C ILE A 84 -12.26 5.34 -5.21
N ASP A 85 -12.83 6.05 -6.19
CA ASP A 85 -12.16 6.46 -7.42
C ASP A 85 -12.03 8.00 -7.53
N PRO A 86 -10.97 8.59 -6.97
CA PRO A 86 -10.58 9.98 -7.23
C PRO A 86 -10.42 10.37 -8.71
N GLY A 87 -10.06 9.42 -9.59
CA GLY A 87 -9.99 9.64 -11.04
C GLY A 87 -11.35 9.83 -11.73
N LYS A 88 -12.45 9.66 -10.99
CA LYS A 88 -13.84 9.85 -11.46
C LYS A 88 -14.17 9.03 -12.72
N GLY A 89 -13.57 7.85 -12.85
CA GLY A 89 -13.79 6.94 -13.95
C GLY A 89 -13.07 7.30 -15.25
N LYS A 90 -12.18 8.32 -15.27
CA LYS A 90 -11.13 8.36 -16.29
C LYS A 90 -10.29 7.09 -16.09
N ARG A 91 -10.01 6.33 -17.15
CA ARG A 91 -9.34 5.01 -17.07
C ARG A 91 -8.09 5.03 -17.94
N ARG A 92 -7.22 6.01 -17.68
CA ARG A 92 -6.06 6.31 -18.51
C ARG A 92 -4.96 5.25 -18.35
N LEU A 93 -4.41 4.78 -19.47
CA LEU A 93 -3.40 3.71 -19.51
C LEU A 93 -2.00 4.20 -19.94
N GLY A 94 -1.86 5.46 -20.32
CA GLY A 94 -0.56 6.05 -20.66
C GLY A 94 0.41 5.95 -19.49
N CYS A 95 1.65 5.59 -19.80
CA CYS A 95 2.76 5.35 -18.90
C CYS A 95 2.56 4.25 -17.85
N SER A 96 1.51 3.44 -17.98
CA SER A 96 1.21 2.37 -17.01
C SER A 96 2.21 1.21 -17.06
N ALA A 97 2.26 0.42 -15.98
CA ALA A 97 2.95 -0.86 -15.93
C ALA A 97 2.47 -1.81 -17.04
N LEU A 98 1.17 -1.78 -17.37
CA LEU A 98 0.64 -2.53 -18.51
C LEU A 98 1.28 -2.08 -19.83
N ALA A 99 1.28 -0.77 -20.12
CA ALA A 99 1.89 -0.26 -21.34
C ALA A 99 3.39 -0.63 -21.40
N GLN A 100 4.10 -0.48 -20.28
CA GLN A 100 5.51 -0.82 -20.17
C GLN A 100 5.78 -2.32 -20.44
N ALA A 101 4.96 -3.22 -19.88
CA ALA A 101 5.10 -4.66 -20.08
C ALA A 101 4.95 -5.08 -21.56
N PHE A 102 4.22 -4.28 -22.34
CA PHE A 102 4.05 -4.47 -23.79
C PHE A 102 4.99 -3.59 -24.64
N GLY A 103 6.02 -2.98 -24.04
CA GLY A 103 6.98 -2.15 -24.76
C GLY A 103 6.37 -0.87 -25.35
N GLN A 104 5.32 -0.35 -24.72
CA GLN A 104 4.57 0.83 -25.13
C GLN A 104 4.62 1.92 -24.07
N VAL A 105 4.35 3.15 -24.49
CA VAL A 105 4.14 4.30 -23.58
C VAL A 105 2.66 4.63 -23.46
N GLY A 106 1.83 4.35 -24.46
CA GLY A 106 0.42 4.75 -24.49
C GLY A 106 0.23 6.22 -24.89
N ASP A 107 -0.93 6.80 -24.53
CA ASP A 107 -1.37 8.12 -25.00
C ASP A 107 -1.60 9.09 -23.83
N GLU A 108 -2.72 8.92 -23.10
CA GLU A 108 -3.06 9.74 -21.94
C GLU A 108 -2.70 9.02 -20.63
N CYS A 109 -1.96 9.68 -19.73
CA CYS A 109 -1.61 9.15 -18.40
C CYS A 109 -2.56 9.64 -17.29
N PRO A 110 -2.69 8.89 -16.18
CA PRO A 110 -3.39 9.33 -14.99
C PRO A 110 -2.90 10.68 -14.44
N ASP A 111 -3.79 11.44 -13.81
CA ASP A 111 -3.51 12.76 -13.23
C ASP A 111 -4.47 13.12 -12.08
N LEU A 112 -4.06 14.05 -11.21
CA LEU A 112 -4.87 14.59 -10.12
C LEU A 112 -5.79 15.71 -10.60
N ASP A 113 -6.97 15.33 -11.07
CA ASP A 113 -7.95 16.27 -11.64
C ASP A 113 -8.75 17.09 -10.60
N ASP A 114 -8.86 16.64 -9.35
CA ASP A 114 -9.66 17.28 -8.30
C ASP A 114 -8.99 17.15 -6.93
N VAL A 115 -8.13 18.12 -6.61
CA VAL A 115 -7.38 18.20 -5.35
C VAL A 115 -8.32 18.30 -4.12
N PRO A 116 -9.38 19.15 -4.13
CA PRO A 116 -10.35 19.17 -3.03
C PRO A 116 -11.07 17.84 -2.79
N TYR A 117 -11.39 17.09 -3.85
CA TYR A 117 -12.00 15.76 -3.72
C TYR A 117 -11.03 14.76 -3.09
N LEU A 118 -9.76 14.73 -3.51
CA LEU A 118 -8.73 13.89 -2.90
C LEU A 118 -8.60 14.18 -1.39
N LYS A 119 -8.52 15.46 -1.01
CA LYS A 119 -8.49 15.87 0.40
C LYS A 119 -9.70 15.33 1.18
N LYS A 120 -10.89 15.44 0.59
CA LYS A 120 -12.11 14.96 1.22
C LYS A 120 -12.15 13.44 1.38
N VAL A 121 -11.64 12.70 0.39
CA VAL A 121 -11.48 11.24 0.46
C VAL A 121 -10.54 10.90 1.61
N PHE A 122 -9.38 11.54 1.70
CA PHE A 122 -8.43 11.33 2.80
C PHE A 122 -9.07 11.60 4.18
N GLU A 123 -9.67 12.78 4.38
CA GLU A 123 -10.30 13.16 5.65
C GLU A 123 -11.44 12.19 6.04
N THR A 124 -12.26 11.77 5.07
CA THR A 124 -13.34 10.82 5.34
C THR A 124 -12.78 9.44 5.69
N THR A 125 -11.70 8.98 5.04
CA THR A 125 -11.01 7.74 5.41
C THR A 125 -10.45 7.80 6.82
N GLN A 126 -9.84 8.92 7.23
CA GLN A 126 -9.39 9.11 8.62
C GLN A 126 -10.55 8.97 9.62
N GLU A 127 -11.73 9.51 9.30
CA GLU A 127 -12.92 9.31 10.16
C GLU A 127 -13.36 7.85 10.24
N LEU A 128 -13.34 7.11 9.12
CA LEU A 128 -13.69 5.68 9.10
C LEU A 128 -12.72 4.86 9.97
N LEU A 129 -11.42 5.15 9.88
CA LEU A 129 -10.38 4.53 10.71
C LEU A 129 -10.55 4.86 12.20
N SER A 130 -10.81 6.13 12.54
CA SER A 130 -11.06 6.55 13.93
C SER A 130 -12.24 5.84 14.59
N LYS A 131 -13.21 5.41 13.78
CA LYS A 131 -14.40 4.66 14.21
C LYS A 131 -14.26 3.15 14.07
N GLN A 132 -13.08 2.66 13.67
CA GLN A 132 -12.80 1.23 13.44
C GLN A 132 -13.79 0.57 12.47
N LEU A 133 -14.23 1.31 11.45
CA LEU A 133 -15.20 0.82 10.46
C LEU A 133 -14.54 0.12 9.27
N THR A 134 -13.23 0.31 9.10
CA THR A 134 -12.40 -0.28 8.05
C THR A 134 -11.50 -1.35 8.63
N SER A 135 -11.46 -2.54 8.02
CA SER A 135 -10.63 -3.65 8.49
C SER A 135 -9.30 -3.73 7.76
N ALA A 136 -9.32 -3.54 6.44
CA ALA A 136 -8.13 -3.46 5.60
C ALA A 136 -8.31 -2.38 4.53
N GLY A 137 -7.20 -1.93 3.96
CA GLY A 137 -7.22 -0.97 2.87
C GLY A 137 -5.91 -0.95 2.10
N HIS A 138 -6.01 -0.67 0.80
CA HIS A 138 -4.86 -0.52 -0.08
C HIS A 138 -5.19 0.42 -1.24
N ASP A 139 -4.22 1.21 -1.67
CA ASP A 139 -4.34 2.19 -2.74
C ASP A 139 -4.12 1.58 -4.13
N THR A 140 -4.57 2.31 -5.15
CA THR A 140 -4.34 1.95 -6.55
C THR A 140 -3.17 2.73 -7.11
N THR A 141 -2.17 1.97 -7.56
CA THR A 141 -0.88 2.44 -8.09
C THR A 141 -0.50 1.60 -9.31
N ASP A 142 0.77 1.23 -9.45
CA ASP A 142 1.30 0.38 -10.53
C ASP A 142 0.47 -0.90 -10.69
N GLY A 143 0.05 -1.18 -11.93
CA GLY A 143 -0.77 -2.34 -12.27
C GLY A 143 -2.27 -2.19 -12.01
N GLY A 144 -2.70 -1.05 -11.46
CA GLY A 144 -4.11 -0.69 -11.33
C GLY A 144 -4.88 -1.51 -10.28
N ILE A 145 -6.21 -1.37 -10.30
CA ILE A 145 -7.11 -1.92 -9.28
C ILE A 145 -7.00 -3.44 -9.13
N ILE A 146 -6.69 -4.16 -10.22
CA ILE A 146 -6.53 -5.61 -10.13
C ILE A 146 -5.32 -6.00 -9.28
N VAL A 147 -4.19 -5.30 -9.42
CA VAL A 147 -3.00 -5.55 -8.59
C VAL A 147 -3.27 -5.15 -7.14
N THR A 148 -3.94 -4.00 -6.91
CA THR A 148 -4.37 -3.61 -5.55
C THR A 148 -5.11 -4.73 -4.84
N VAL A 149 -6.13 -5.31 -5.46
CA VAL A 149 -6.92 -6.37 -4.81
C VAL A 149 -6.12 -7.67 -4.67
N LEU A 150 -5.29 -8.01 -5.65
CA LEU A 150 -4.45 -9.20 -5.58
C LEU A 150 -3.47 -9.12 -4.40
N GLU A 151 -2.79 -7.98 -4.21
CA GLU A 151 -1.88 -7.77 -3.08
C GLU A 151 -2.61 -7.81 -1.73
N MET A 152 -3.83 -7.28 -1.67
CA MET A 152 -4.68 -7.43 -0.49
C MET A 152 -5.01 -8.91 -0.20
N ALA A 153 -5.34 -9.70 -1.23
CA ALA A 153 -5.60 -11.13 -1.09
C ALA A 153 -4.35 -11.94 -0.71
N TYR A 154 -3.17 -11.55 -1.22
CA TYR A 154 -1.90 -12.16 -0.86
C TYR A 154 -1.58 -11.92 0.61
N ALA A 155 -1.76 -10.68 1.09
CA ALA A 155 -1.55 -10.31 2.48
C ALA A 155 -2.48 -11.07 3.43
N GLY A 156 -3.77 -11.19 3.07
CA GLY A 156 -4.77 -11.93 3.84
C GLY A 156 -4.72 -13.45 3.69
N ASN A 157 -3.93 -13.97 2.74
CA ASN A 157 -3.89 -15.38 2.34
C ASN A 157 -5.30 -15.99 2.14
N CYS A 158 -6.18 -15.22 1.51
CA CYS A 158 -7.59 -15.54 1.32
C CYS A 158 -7.98 -15.41 -0.16
N GLY A 159 -9.23 -15.74 -0.51
CA GLY A 159 -9.74 -15.52 -1.85
C GLY A 159 -10.57 -14.25 -1.95
N VAL A 160 -10.91 -13.88 -3.19
CA VAL A 160 -11.81 -12.76 -3.48
C VAL A 160 -12.69 -13.14 -4.67
N GLN A 161 -13.93 -12.65 -4.64
CA GLN A 161 -14.82 -12.70 -5.78
C GLN A 161 -15.12 -11.27 -6.22
N LEU A 162 -14.54 -10.88 -7.36
CA LEU A 162 -14.65 -9.57 -7.98
C LEU A 162 -15.71 -9.57 -9.09
N ASN A 163 -16.50 -8.51 -9.11
CA ASN A 163 -17.43 -8.21 -10.19
C ASN A 163 -17.26 -6.75 -10.59
N MET A 164 -16.68 -6.55 -11.77
CA MET A 164 -16.41 -5.23 -12.32
C MET A 164 -17.23 -5.02 -13.59
N SER A 165 -17.47 -3.77 -13.94
CA SER A 165 -18.12 -3.42 -15.20
C SER A 165 -17.26 -2.45 -15.97
N THR A 166 -17.18 -2.65 -17.28
CA THR A 166 -16.40 -1.79 -18.16
C THR A 166 -16.96 -0.37 -18.26
N ARG A 167 -18.28 -0.20 -18.07
CA ARG A 167 -18.97 1.09 -18.22
C ARG A 167 -18.62 1.83 -19.53
N GLY A 168 -18.38 1.07 -20.60
CA GLY A 168 -18.04 1.60 -21.93
C GLY A 168 -16.54 1.66 -22.25
N TYR A 169 -15.66 1.36 -21.30
CA TYR A 169 -14.23 1.19 -21.53
C TYR A 169 -13.89 -0.25 -21.97
N SER A 170 -12.62 -0.51 -22.26
CA SER A 170 -12.11 -1.88 -22.41
C SER A 170 -11.89 -2.55 -21.05
N ILE A 171 -11.76 -3.88 -21.07
CA ILE A 171 -11.39 -4.67 -19.88
C ILE A 171 -10.01 -4.22 -19.36
N LEU A 172 -9.07 -3.92 -20.25
CA LEU A 172 -7.73 -3.50 -19.85
C LEU A 172 -7.74 -2.16 -19.12
N GLU A 173 -8.44 -1.16 -19.66
CA GLU A 173 -8.63 0.14 -18.99
C GLU A 173 -9.32 -0.03 -17.64
N THR A 174 -10.29 -0.93 -17.53
CA THR A 174 -11.03 -1.18 -16.29
C THR A 174 -10.14 -1.75 -15.18
N LEU A 175 -9.19 -2.62 -15.53
CA LEU A 175 -8.39 -3.37 -14.57
C LEU A 175 -7.03 -2.72 -14.27
N PHE A 176 -6.40 -2.12 -15.27
CA PHE A 176 -4.99 -1.71 -15.23
C PHE A 176 -4.78 -0.19 -15.28
N ALA A 177 -5.84 0.62 -15.30
CA ALA A 177 -5.69 2.06 -15.15
C ALA A 177 -5.12 2.39 -13.76
N GLU A 178 -4.07 3.19 -13.74
CA GLU A 178 -3.30 3.57 -12.54
C GLU A 178 -3.73 4.94 -12.02
N GLU A 179 -5.03 5.21 -12.13
CA GLU A 179 -5.64 6.39 -11.51
C GLU A 179 -5.55 6.28 -10.00
N LEU A 180 -5.48 7.44 -9.34
CA LEU A 180 -5.58 7.51 -7.88
C LEU A 180 -6.85 6.76 -7.44
N GLY A 181 -6.68 5.78 -6.55
CA GLY A 181 -7.73 4.88 -6.10
C GLY A 181 -7.49 4.36 -4.69
N LEU A 182 -8.54 3.91 -4.04
CA LEU A 182 -8.48 3.30 -2.71
C LEU A 182 -9.49 2.15 -2.64
N VAL A 183 -9.03 0.96 -2.28
CA VAL A 183 -9.86 -0.20 -1.98
C VAL A 183 -9.90 -0.43 -0.47
N LEU A 184 -11.09 -0.55 0.10
CA LEU A 184 -11.33 -0.78 1.52
C LEU A 184 -12.09 -2.09 1.75
N GLU A 185 -11.64 -2.88 2.73
CA GLU A 185 -12.39 -4.03 3.26
C GLU A 185 -13.28 -3.55 4.41
N ILE A 186 -14.59 -3.70 4.24
CA ILE A 186 -15.62 -3.33 5.21
C ILE A 186 -16.44 -4.56 5.59
N SER A 187 -16.79 -4.70 6.87
CA SER A 187 -17.69 -5.76 7.32
C SER A 187 -19.12 -5.55 6.83
N LEU A 188 -19.87 -6.62 6.57
CA LEU A 188 -21.29 -6.51 6.18
C LEU A 188 -22.11 -5.70 7.19
N GLY A 189 -21.81 -5.84 8.49
CA GLY A 189 -22.49 -5.09 9.55
C GLY A 189 -22.21 -3.58 9.54
N ASN A 190 -21.06 -3.15 9.02
CA ASN A 190 -20.68 -1.75 8.94
C ASN A 190 -20.98 -1.11 7.57
N LEU A 191 -21.30 -1.92 6.56
CA LEU A 191 -21.41 -1.47 5.17
C LEU A 191 -22.36 -0.28 4.98
N ASP A 192 -23.57 -0.34 5.56
CA ASP A 192 -24.55 0.74 5.42
C ASP A 192 -24.08 2.05 6.08
N ALA A 193 -23.46 1.95 7.26
CA ALA A 193 -22.91 3.11 7.96
C ALA A 193 -21.77 3.77 7.17
N VAL A 194 -20.87 2.96 6.60
CA VAL A 194 -19.77 3.43 5.77
C VAL A 194 -20.29 4.08 4.48
N ARG A 195 -21.22 3.44 3.78
CA ARG A 195 -21.83 4.01 2.56
C ARG A 195 -22.58 5.30 2.83
N GLN A 196 -23.31 5.39 3.95
CA GLN A 196 -23.98 6.61 4.35
C GLN A 196 -22.97 7.73 4.62
N LYS A 197 -21.88 7.42 5.33
CA LYS A 197 -20.82 8.40 5.61
C LYS A 197 -20.18 8.92 4.32
N LEU A 198 -19.74 8.03 3.43
CA LEU A 198 -19.15 8.39 2.13
C LEU A 198 -20.12 9.25 1.31
N LYS A 199 -21.39 8.84 1.21
CA LYS A 199 -22.44 9.60 0.50
C LYS A 199 -22.67 10.97 1.11
N SER A 200 -22.71 11.09 2.44
CA SER A 200 -22.88 12.38 3.13
C SER A 200 -21.70 13.33 2.93
N SER A 201 -20.49 12.79 2.74
CA SER A 201 -19.31 13.54 2.32
C SER A 201 -19.31 13.84 0.80
N GLY A 202 -20.24 13.29 0.02
CA GLY A 202 -20.25 13.44 -1.44
C GLY A 202 -19.16 12.63 -2.15
N ILE A 203 -18.73 11.52 -1.55
CA ILE A 203 -17.76 10.57 -2.10
C ILE A 203 -18.51 9.39 -2.71
N SER A 204 -18.19 9.06 -3.95
CA SER A 204 -18.70 7.85 -4.61
C SER A 204 -17.84 6.65 -4.27
N ALA A 205 -18.48 5.52 -4.00
CA ALA A 205 -17.80 4.24 -3.80
C ALA A 205 -18.59 3.11 -4.45
N ASP A 206 -17.89 2.25 -5.17
CA ASP A 206 -18.44 1.09 -5.84
C ASP A 206 -18.12 -0.18 -5.04
N ILE A 207 -19.11 -1.07 -4.87
CA ILE A 207 -18.83 -2.43 -4.38
C ILE A 207 -18.25 -3.20 -5.55
N ILE A 208 -16.98 -3.58 -5.45
CA ILE A 208 -16.26 -4.29 -6.52
C ILE A 208 -16.17 -5.79 -6.29
N GLY A 209 -16.51 -6.25 -5.08
CA GLY A 209 -16.46 -7.66 -4.75
C GLY A 209 -16.59 -7.95 -3.26
N LYS A 210 -16.27 -9.19 -2.90
CA LYS A 210 -16.25 -9.69 -1.53
C LYS A 210 -15.06 -10.61 -1.31
N VAL A 211 -14.67 -10.73 -0.05
CA VAL A 211 -13.62 -11.66 0.40
C VAL A 211 -14.23 -13.04 0.59
N THR A 212 -13.44 -14.09 0.35
CA THR A 212 -13.84 -15.49 0.53
C THR A 212 -12.80 -16.27 1.32
N GLU A 213 -13.27 -17.20 2.16
CA GLU A 213 -12.35 -18.08 2.92
C GLU A 213 -11.59 -19.06 2.03
N LEU A 214 -12.22 -19.51 0.93
CA LEU A 214 -11.54 -20.35 -0.06
C LEU A 214 -10.53 -19.48 -0.82
N PRO A 215 -9.23 -19.83 -0.88
CA PRO A 215 -8.17 -19.00 -1.44
C PRO A 215 -8.15 -19.01 -2.97
N ILE A 216 -9.28 -18.68 -3.59
CA ILE A 216 -9.44 -18.56 -5.04
C ILE A 216 -9.73 -17.10 -5.39
N ILE A 217 -9.03 -16.59 -6.40
CA ILE A 217 -9.32 -15.31 -7.01
C ILE A 217 -10.28 -15.55 -8.17
N GLU A 218 -11.49 -15.01 -8.09
CA GLU A 218 -12.46 -15.01 -9.18
C GLU A 218 -12.71 -13.58 -9.65
N LEU A 219 -12.49 -13.30 -10.95
CA LEU A 219 -12.81 -12.02 -11.56
C LEU A 219 -13.83 -12.20 -12.67
N SER A 220 -14.98 -11.55 -12.51
CA SER A 220 -15.97 -11.38 -13.58
C SER A 220 -16.01 -9.93 -14.04
N VAL A 221 -16.01 -9.72 -15.36
CA VAL A 221 -16.20 -8.41 -15.98
C VAL A 221 -17.42 -8.47 -16.88
N ASP A 222 -18.39 -7.58 -16.64
CA ASP A 222 -19.69 -7.55 -17.33
C ASP A 222 -20.37 -8.94 -17.35
N GLY A 223 -20.29 -9.65 -16.24
CA GLY A 223 -20.87 -11.00 -16.07
C GLY A 223 -20.09 -12.15 -16.73
N THR A 224 -18.97 -11.86 -17.40
CA THR A 224 -18.11 -12.89 -18.02
C THR A 224 -16.91 -13.17 -17.13
N LEU A 225 -16.68 -14.46 -16.83
CA LEU A 225 -15.51 -14.90 -16.05
C LEU A 225 -14.22 -14.66 -16.85
N GLN A 226 -13.31 -13.84 -16.29
CA GLN A 226 -12.03 -13.49 -16.90
C GLN A 226 -10.85 -14.23 -16.24
N LEU A 227 -10.93 -14.45 -14.91
CA LEU A 227 -9.87 -15.12 -14.13
C LEU A 227 -10.51 -16.01 -13.06
N LYS A 228 -9.96 -17.21 -12.89
CA LYS A 228 -10.26 -18.12 -11.78
C LYS A 228 -9.04 -18.95 -11.45
N GLU A 229 -8.26 -18.51 -10.47
CA GLU A 229 -6.98 -19.11 -10.11
C GLU A 229 -6.80 -19.20 -8.59
N GLU A 230 -5.91 -20.09 -8.15
CA GLU A 230 -5.50 -20.14 -6.75
C GLU A 230 -4.70 -18.89 -6.37
N THR A 231 -4.98 -18.33 -5.20
CA THR A 231 -4.29 -17.14 -4.68
C THR A 231 -2.79 -17.37 -4.56
N ALA A 232 -2.39 -18.57 -4.11
CA ALA A 232 -0.99 -18.96 -4.00
C ALA A 232 -0.29 -19.01 -5.38
N HIS A 233 -1.00 -19.44 -6.43
CA HIS A 233 -0.42 -19.49 -7.78
C HIS A 233 -0.08 -18.10 -8.31
N LEU A 234 -0.99 -17.13 -8.14
CA LEU A 234 -0.76 -15.76 -8.57
C LEU A 234 0.30 -15.04 -7.71
N ARG A 235 0.31 -15.30 -6.39
CA ARG A 235 1.37 -14.82 -5.50
C ARG A 235 2.74 -15.35 -5.89
N ASP A 236 2.85 -16.65 -6.20
CA ASP A 236 4.11 -17.26 -6.65
C ASP A 236 4.64 -16.60 -7.93
N GLN A 237 3.76 -16.19 -8.85
CA GLN A 237 4.16 -15.44 -10.04
C GLN A 237 4.65 -14.02 -9.69
N TRP A 238 3.96 -13.34 -8.77
CA TRP A 238 4.32 -12.00 -8.30
C TRP A 238 5.69 -11.99 -7.61
N GLU A 239 5.99 -13.00 -6.78
CA GLU A 239 7.27 -13.13 -6.06
C GLU A 239 8.46 -13.58 -6.93
N GLU A 240 8.24 -14.02 -8.17
CA GLU A 240 9.29 -14.63 -8.98
C GLU A 240 10.49 -13.68 -9.17
N THR A 241 10.22 -12.40 -9.40
CA THR A 241 11.28 -11.39 -9.58
C THR A 241 12.14 -11.26 -8.31
N SER A 242 11.52 -11.22 -7.13
CA SER A 242 12.22 -11.18 -5.84
C SER A 242 13.14 -12.38 -5.69
N PHE A 243 12.66 -13.59 -5.96
CA PHE A 243 13.48 -14.81 -5.87
C PHE A 243 14.64 -14.84 -6.87
N GLN A 244 14.46 -14.31 -8.09
CA GLN A 244 15.55 -14.21 -9.06
C GLN A 244 16.65 -13.24 -8.58
N LEU A 245 16.26 -12.09 -8.03
CA LEU A 245 17.20 -11.10 -7.49
C LEU A 245 17.92 -11.63 -6.24
N GLU A 246 17.19 -12.28 -5.34
CA GLU A 246 17.77 -12.88 -4.14
C GLU A 246 18.76 -14.00 -4.45
N GLY A 247 18.51 -14.78 -5.50
CA GLY A 247 19.44 -15.81 -5.99
C GLY A 247 20.83 -15.27 -6.36
N LEU A 248 20.97 -13.97 -6.62
CA LEU A 248 22.25 -13.33 -6.93
C LEU A 248 23.06 -12.93 -5.68
N GLN A 249 22.41 -12.83 -4.51
CA GLN A 249 23.00 -12.28 -3.29
C GLN A 249 22.95 -13.23 -2.07
N SER A 250 22.16 -14.31 -2.16
CA SER A 250 21.90 -15.24 -1.05
C SER A 250 22.28 -16.68 -1.39
N LEU A 251 22.38 -17.54 -0.36
CA LEU A 251 22.61 -18.96 -0.56
C LEU A 251 21.42 -19.60 -1.31
N ALA A 252 21.70 -20.26 -2.43
CA ALA A 252 20.68 -20.89 -3.27
C ALA A 252 19.76 -21.87 -2.50
N SER A 253 20.29 -22.56 -1.48
CA SER A 253 19.50 -23.45 -0.62
C SER A 253 18.45 -22.71 0.21
N CYS A 254 18.75 -21.51 0.69
CA CYS A 254 17.81 -20.68 1.45
C CYS A 254 16.67 -20.21 0.55
N ILE A 255 17.01 -19.70 -0.64
CA ILE A 255 16.03 -19.22 -1.63
C ILE A 255 15.10 -20.34 -2.08
N LYS A 256 15.67 -21.52 -2.35
CA LYS A 256 14.87 -22.70 -2.67
C LYS A 256 13.92 -23.07 -1.52
N SER A 257 14.42 -23.11 -0.29
CA SER A 257 13.60 -23.44 0.88
C SER A 257 12.48 -22.44 1.12
N GLU A 258 12.73 -21.15 0.91
CA GLU A 258 11.72 -20.10 1.06
C GLU A 258 10.65 -20.20 -0.03
N LYS A 259 11.06 -20.32 -1.30
CA LYS A 259 10.17 -20.47 -2.44
C LYS A 259 9.29 -21.72 -2.36
N GLU A 260 9.84 -22.85 -1.91
CA GLU A 260 9.07 -24.07 -1.68
C GLU A 260 8.10 -23.92 -0.49
N GLY A 261 8.54 -23.27 0.59
CA GLY A 261 7.72 -23.05 1.78
C GLY A 261 6.58 -22.05 1.59
N LEU A 262 6.74 -21.05 0.71
CA LEU A 262 5.72 -20.03 0.48
C LEU A 262 4.43 -20.60 -0.14
N LYS A 263 4.54 -21.65 -0.96
CA LYS A 263 3.41 -22.27 -1.68
C LYS A 263 2.34 -22.83 -0.75
N THR A 264 2.76 -23.30 0.42
CA THR A 264 1.91 -24.00 1.39
C THR A 264 1.87 -23.28 2.74
N ARG A 265 2.38 -22.05 2.80
CA ARG A 265 2.44 -21.27 4.04
C ARG A 265 1.01 -20.97 4.52
N VAL A 266 0.76 -21.31 5.78
CA VAL A 266 -0.48 -21.00 6.50
C VAL A 266 -0.16 -20.14 7.70
N ALA A 267 -1.16 -19.42 8.22
CA ALA A 267 -0.99 -18.65 9.45
C ALA A 267 -0.51 -19.57 10.59
N PRO A 268 0.55 -19.18 11.34
CA PRO A 268 1.04 -19.99 12.44
C PRO A 268 0.00 -20.05 13.55
N TRP A 269 -0.24 -21.24 14.08
CA TRP A 269 -1.08 -21.43 15.26
C TRP A 269 -0.24 -21.30 16.53
N TRP A 270 -0.72 -20.51 17.49
CA TRP A 270 -0.08 -20.34 18.79
C TRP A 270 -1.14 -20.27 19.89
N GLU A 271 -0.78 -20.76 21.07
CA GLU A 271 -1.57 -20.69 22.29
C GLU A 271 -0.66 -20.22 23.42
N LEU A 272 -1.15 -19.33 24.28
CA LEU A 272 -0.39 -18.86 25.44
C LEU A 272 -0.65 -19.76 26.64
N SER A 273 0.42 -20.30 27.23
CA SER A 273 0.37 -21.06 28.48
C SER A 273 0.15 -20.18 29.72
N PHE A 274 0.03 -18.87 29.54
CA PHE A 274 -0.22 -17.88 30.58
C PHE A 274 -1.01 -16.69 30.03
N SER A 275 -1.64 -15.91 30.89
CA SER A 275 -2.25 -14.63 30.49
C SER A 275 -1.25 -13.49 30.70
N PRO A 276 -0.83 -12.77 29.63
CA PRO A 276 0.01 -11.60 29.78
C PRO A 276 -0.68 -10.55 30.66
N LYS A 277 0.07 -9.99 31.62
CA LYS A 277 -0.39 -8.93 32.51
C LYS A 277 0.72 -7.92 32.66
N SER A 278 0.35 -6.65 32.80
CA SER A 278 1.29 -5.61 33.20
C SER A 278 1.92 -5.93 34.55
N THR A 279 3.14 -5.46 34.77
CA THR A 279 3.82 -5.54 36.07
C THR A 279 2.95 -4.98 37.18
N ASP A 280 2.92 -5.67 38.32
CA ASP A 280 2.08 -5.29 39.45
C ASP A 280 2.37 -3.85 39.91
N SER A 281 1.32 -3.09 40.18
CA SER A 281 1.41 -1.70 40.64
C SER A 281 2.26 -1.53 41.92
N ILE A 282 2.28 -2.53 42.82
CA ILE A 282 3.09 -2.54 44.04
C ILE A 282 4.57 -2.63 43.69
N VAL A 283 4.93 -3.46 42.70
CA VAL A 283 6.30 -3.57 42.19
C VAL A 283 6.70 -2.27 41.50
N MET A 284 5.82 -1.71 40.66
CA MET A 284 6.07 -0.46 39.96
C MET A 284 6.22 0.74 40.92
N ALA A 285 5.52 0.74 42.06
CA ALA A 285 5.56 1.78 43.08
C ALA A 285 6.60 1.54 44.19
N ALA A 286 7.35 0.44 44.13
CA ALA A 286 8.38 0.15 45.13
C ALA A 286 9.40 1.30 45.22
N LYS A 287 9.70 1.75 46.44
CA LYS A 287 10.67 2.84 46.68
C LYS A 287 12.10 2.45 46.33
N VAL A 288 12.43 1.17 46.46
CA VAL A 288 13.73 0.61 46.11
C VAL A 288 13.51 -0.40 45.00
N LYS A 289 14.04 -0.10 43.82
CA LYS A 289 13.95 -0.97 42.63
C LYS A 289 15.30 -1.65 42.39
N PRO A 290 15.32 -2.90 41.89
CA PRO A 290 16.56 -3.54 41.50
C PRO A 290 17.19 -2.79 40.33
N LYS A 291 18.49 -2.52 40.43
CA LYS A 291 19.25 -1.87 39.35
C LYS A 291 19.63 -2.88 38.27
N ALA A 292 19.54 -2.48 37.02
CA ALA A 292 19.98 -3.29 35.88
C ALA A 292 21.02 -2.51 35.07
N ALA A 293 22.26 -2.99 35.01
CA ALA A 293 23.26 -2.35 34.16
C ALA A 293 23.01 -2.72 32.68
N ILE A 294 22.59 -1.74 31.87
CA ILE A 294 22.46 -1.91 30.42
C ILE A 294 23.84 -1.78 29.78
N ILE A 295 24.44 -2.93 29.45
CA ILE A 295 25.76 -2.97 28.84
C ILE A 295 25.66 -2.58 27.38
N ARG A 296 26.48 -1.61 26.98
CA ARG A 296 26.61 -1.16 25.59
C ARG A 296 28.09 -0.96 25.25
N GLU A 297 28.40 -1.18 23.99
CA GLU A 297 29.71 -0.91 23.37
C GLU A 297 29.50 -0.02 22.13
N GLU A 298 30.58 0.57 21.61
CA GLU A 298 30.58 1.25 20.31
C GLU A 298 29.92 0.38 19.23
N GLY A 299 28.90 0.95 18.57
CA GLY A 299 28.09 0.24 17.56
C GLY A 299 26.86 -0.50 18.09
N SER A 300 26.69 -0.60 19.41
CA SER A 300 25.44 -1.10 20.00
C SER A 300 24.28 -0.12 19.72
N ASN A 301 23.12 -0.65 19.33
CA ASN A 301 21.96 0.17 18.93
C ASN A 301 20.62 -0.27 19.54
N GLY A 302 20.63 -1.26 20.43
CA GLY A 302 19.43 -1.80 21.07
C GLY A 302 19.32 -1.62 22.60
N ASP A 303 20.15 -0.74 23.15
CA ASP A 303 20.21 -0.47 24.59
C ASP A 303 18.96 0.25 25.12
N ARG A 304 18.31 1.06 24.28
CA ARG A 304 17.14 1.88 24.69
C ARG A 304 15.89 1.04 24.89
N GLU A 305 15.56 0.14 23.97
CA GLU A 305 14.42 -0.77 24.11
C GLU A 305 14.66 -1.81 25.20
N MET A 306 15.90 -2.26 25.39
CA MET A 306 16.28 -3.11 26.51
C MET A 306 16.04 -2.40 27.85
N SER A 307 16.50 -1.15 27.96
CA SER A 307 16.24 -0.29 29.12
C SER A 307 14.73 -0.12 29.35
N ALA A 308 13.96 0.18 28.30
CA ALA A 308 12.51 0.35 28.40
C ALA A 308 11.79 -0.94 28.87
N ALA A 309 12.21 -2.11 28.39
CA ALA A 309 11.65 -3.39 28.80
C ALA A 309 11.92 -3.69 30.28
N LEU A 310 13.14 -3.44 30.76
CA LEU A 310 13.50 -3.61 32.17
C LEU A 310 12.77 -2.61 33.07
N TYR A 311 12.65 -1.36 32.63
CA TYR A 311 11.84 -0.36 33.32
C TYR A 311 10.38 -0.79 33.44
N ALA A 312 9.79 -1.31 32.35
CA ALA A 312 8.42 -1.83 32.35
C ALA A 312 8.23 -3.05 33.25
N ALA A 313 9.30 -3.81 33.51
CA ALA A 313 9.35 -4.92 34.47
C ALA A 313 9.60 -4.47 35.93
N GLY A 314 9.76 -3.17 36.19
CA GLY A 314 9.93 -2.60 37.53
C GLY A 314 11.38 -2.42 38.00
N PHE A 315 12.35 -2.50 37.10
CA PHE A 315 13.76 -2.22 37.40
C PHE A 315 14.09 -0.72 37.35
N GLU A 316 15.28 -0.37 37.85
CA GLU A 316 15.97 0.90 37.61
C GLU A 316 17.14 0.63 36.65
N PRO A 317 16.90 0.66 35.32
CA PRO A 317 17.92 0.43 34.30
C PRO A 317 18.89 1.61 34.11
#